data_AF-A0A9X3EVU6-F1
#
_entry.id   AF-A0A9X3EVU6-F1
#
_cell.length_a   1.000
_cell.length_b   1.000
_cell.length_c   1.000
_cell.angle_alpha   90.00
_cell.angle_beta   90.00
_cell.angle_gamma   90.00
#
_symmetry.space_group_name_H-M   'P 1'
#
loop_
_entity.id
_entity.type
_entity.pdbx_description
1 polymer ?
#
loop_
_entity_poly.entity_id
_entity_poly.type
_entity_poly.pdbx_seq_one_letter_code
_entity_poly.pdbx_strand_id
1 'polypeptide(L)'
;MMMRCIGVTTGCIGAIVLGMACGPDPIAQEELEEVCGEKGPFRVLEIDPDQQLSRSTLRIGDRRVFVVDRATDDGAGPFPDVIDSEIWSTGLCGESPMQLADDLDQVFTIDRWPDVLLGCKMATGEIFEIDPAGERAPHLVFKGDVERYGCALRWTDHGLVSVVRGDEDFGALMLSPYPDDPRTQTSEPVTLLDPVRITSTGRGGSNIIANSIRAFTDSVLAIDAEDALVRVDLADRSATTLQTGVREIEASRDGNYVMWQDMTVTREGERALEGKVFLRELPDGQDELLGETALQYTALALGYTQAGMVQLEFESSSQKKLFFLPGLQSMEVPRDLFFNGRLEDGRWLGGSMFENFFELFDLQAGTKKRLFERPADLAWFEADGLVLFETTKQCCVDGDMRDEGPLWRVSFDGEAEQIAPRGSRLTRPLPDGRSVGPVDVGEDWLGMLVVNDASSGEERRVDDHVAGLSLATNWFEDEGLITYSVSDGERSGVYLARLPQQARSGVVKRAVGDDFVRRPDGELRAR
;
A
#
# COMPACT_ATOMS: atom_id res chain seq x y z
N MET A 1 28.45 -86.82 -39.84
CA MET A 1 27.35 -87.13 -40.78
C MET A 1 26.31 -86.04 -40.65
N MET A 2 26.09 -85.31 -41.74
CA MET A 2 25.01 -84.36 -42.07
C MET A 2 24.01 -83.91 -40.98
N MET A 3 24.11 -82.62 -40.64
CA MET A 3 23.17 -81.54 -41.00
C MET A 3 21.65 -81.83 -41.01
N ARG A 4 20.89 -81.10 -40.17
CA ARG A 4 19.57 -80.52 -40.52
C ARG A 4 19.23 -79.32 -39.63
N CYS A 5 18.99 -78.19 -40.28
CA CYS A 5 18.46 -76.93 -39.73
C CYS A 5 16.95 -77.04 -39.45
N ILE A 6 16.46 -76.38 -38.40
CA ILE A 6 15.20 -75.61 -38.39
C ILE A 6 15.40 -74.43 -37.43
N GLY A 7 15.16 -73.21 -37.92
CA GLY A 7 15.28 -71.97 -37.16
C GLY A 7 14.07 -71.69 -36.27
N VAL A 8 14.29 -70.91 -35.22
CA VAL A 8 13.23 -70.16 -34.54
C VAL A 8 13.73 -68.74 -34.29
N THR A 9 12.84 -67.83 -34.64
CA THR A 9 12.91 -66.38 -34.75
C THR A 9 13.24 -65.69 -33.44
N THR A 10 14.13 -64.71 -33.54
CA THR A 10 14.44 -63.69 -32.55
C THR A 10 13.19 -62.88 -32.21
N GLY A 11 12.80 -62.86 -30.93
CA GLY A 11 11.79 -61.96 -30.38
C GLY A 11 12.35 -61.32 -29.12
N CYS A 12 12.98 -60.15 -29.28
CA CYS A 12 13.33 -59.28 -28.16
C CYS A 12 12.03 -58.65 -27.62
N ILE A 13 11.54 -59.16 -26.49
CA ILE A 13 10.57 -58.42 -25.67
C ILE A 13 11.39 -57.38 -24.90
N GLY A 14 11.49 -56.18 -25.50
CA GLY A 14 11.88 -54.99 -24.75
C GLY A 14 10.72 -54.60 -23.85
N ALA A 15 10.87 -54.84 -22.55
CA ALA A 15 10.00 -54.22 -21.56
C ALA A 15 10.30 -52.72 -21.54
N ILE A 16 9.51 -51.95 -22.28
CA ILE A 16 9.44 -50.49 -22.11
C ILE A 16 8.68 -50.27 -20.81
N VAL A 17 9.42 -50.02 -19.73
CA VAL A 17 8.88 -49.39 -18.53
C VAL A 17 8.62 -47.94 -18.91
N LEU A 18 7.38 -47.65 -19.33
CA LEU A 18 6.85 -46.29 -19.34
C LEU A 18 6.77 -45.85 -17.87
N GLY A 19 7.86 -45.26 -17.38
CA GLY A 19 7.80 -44.41 -16.21
C GLY A 19 6.95 -43.22 -16.58
N MET A 20 5.63 -43.31 -16.33
CA MET A 20 4.82 -42.12 -16.16
C MET A 20 5.45 -41.38 -14.98
N ALA A 21 6.16 -40.30 -15.29
CA ALA A 21 6.53 -39.32 -14.27
C ALA A 21 5.20 -38.82 -13.71
N CYS A 22 4.80 -39.34 -12.55
CA CYS A 22 3.73 -38.74 -11.76
C CYS A 22 4.23 -37.37 -11.33
N GLY A 23 3.93 -36.36 -12.15
CA GLY A 23 3.87 -34.99 -11.66
C GLY A 23 2.81 -34.91 -10.54
N PRO A 24 2.87 -33.87 -9.68
CA PRO A 24 1.79 -33.61 -8.75
C PRO A 24 0.44 -33.60 -9.49
N ASP A 25 -0.60 -34.10 -8.85
CA ASP A 25 -1.95 -34.07 -9.42
C ASP A 25 -2.34 -32.62 -9.73
N PRO A 26 -3.02 -32.35 -10.87
CA PRO A 26 -3.42 -31.00 -11.23
C PRO A 26 -4.37 -30.43 -10.17
N ILE A 27 -4.18 -29.16 -9.81
CA ILE A 27 -5.04 -28.42 -8.89
C ILE A 27 -6.47 -28.39 -9.46
N ALA A 28 -7.46 -28.68 -8.61
CA ALA A 28 -8.86 -28.69 -9.03
C ALA A 28 -9.31 -27.28 -9.46
N GLN A 29 -10.15 -27.21 -10.49
CA GLN A 29 -10.77 -25.95 -10.92
C GLN A 29 -11.78 -25.47 -9.88
N GLU A 30 -11.78 -24.18 -9.56
CA GLU A 30 -12.80 -23.56 -8.71
C GLU A 30 -14.13 -23.43 -9.45
N GLU A 31 -15.22 -23.76 -8.75
CA GLU A 31 -16.58 -23.62 -9.28
C GLU A 31 -17.05 -22.17 -9.11
N LEU A 32 -16.99 -21.39 -10.19
CA LEU A 32 -17.34 -19.97 -10.18
C LEU A 32 -18.86 -19.74 -10.32
N GLU A 33 -19.33 -18.69 -9.66
CA GLU A 33 -20.69 -18.19 -9.83
C GLU A 33 -20.85 -17.42 -11.14
N GLU A 34 -22.11 -17.19 -11.54
CA GLU A 34 -22.41 -16.50 -12.78
C GLU A 34 -22.05 -15.00 -12.70
N VAL A 35 -21.30 -14.52 -13.68
CA VAL A 35 -21.03 -13.10 -13.93
C VAL A 35 -21.32 -12.82 -15.38
N CYS A 36 -22.11 -11.77 -15.65
CA CYS A 36 -22.42 -11.35 -17.03
C CYS A 36 -23.05 -12.47 -17.90
N GLY A 37 -23.77 -13.40 -17.26
CA GLY A 37 -24.42 -14.53 -17.92
C GLY A 37 -23.52 -15.76 -18.12
N GLU A 38 -22.27 -15.74 -17.65
CA GLU A 38 -21.33 -16.86 -17.79
C GLU A 38 -20.89 -17.42 -16.43
N LYS A 39 -20.81 -18.75 -16.33
CA LYS A 39 -20.30 -19.47 -15.15
C LYS A 39 -18.82 -19.75 -15.33
N GLY A 40 -18.02 -18.70 -15.20
CA GLY A 40 -16.57 -18.73 -15.43
C GLY A 40 -15.98 -17.32 -15.45
N PRO A 41 -14.66 -17.19 -15.67
CA PRO A 41 -14.05 -15.90 -15.96
C PRO A 41 -14.68 -15.26 -17.20
N PHE A 42 -15.16 -14.02 -17.07
CA PHE A 42 -15.76 -13.27 -18.16
C PHE A 42 -14.84 -12.12 -18.57
N ARG A 43 -14.43 -12.08 -19.85
CA ARG A 43 -13.55 -11.03 -20.38
C ARG A 43 -14.34 -9.73 -20.61
N VAL A 44 -14.07 -8.71 -19.81
CA VAL A 44 -14.74 -7.39 -19.92
C VAL A 44 -13.98 -6.39 -20.78
N LEU A 45 -12.69 -6.59 -21.01
CA LEU A 45 -11.88 -5.75 -21.87
C LEU A 45 -10.83 -6.63 -22.56
N GLU A 46 -10.70 -6.49 -23.87
CA GLU A 46 -9.56 -7.06 -24.62
C GLU A 46 -8.40 -6.06 -24.53
N ILE A 47 -7.20 -6.55 -24.25
CA ILE A 47 -5.97 -5.76 -24.15
C ILE A 47 -4.87 -6.47 -24.95
N ASP A 48 -3.81 -5.75 -25.30
CA ASP A 48 -2.69 -6.35 -26.04
C ASP A 48 -1.95 -7.41 -25.19
N PRO A 49 -1.30 -8.40 -25.81
CA PRO A 49 -0.64 -9.47 -25.06
C PRO A 49 0.50 -9.03 -24.14
N ASP A 50 1.09 -7.86 -24.35
CA ASP A 50 2.11 -7.28 -23.49
C ASP A 50 1.54 -6.30 -22.44
N GLN A 51 0.22 -6.09 -22.43
CA GLN A 51 -0.47 -5.26 -21.47
C GLN A 51 -1.04 -6.08 -20.30
N GLN A 52 -1.19 -5.42 -19.15
CA GLN A 52 -1.79 -5.95 -17.95
C GLN A 52 -2.66 -4.89 -17.26
N LEU A 53 -3.59 -5.35 -16.43
CA LEU A 53 -4.36 -4.47 -15.55
C LEU A 53 -3.47 -4.01 -14.39
N SER A 54 -3.40 -2.69 -14.21
CA SER A 54 -2.87 -2.07 -13.00
C SER A 54 -3.83 -2.24 -11.83
N ARG A 55 -3.35 -2.11 -10.59
CA ARG A 55 -4.14 -2.38 -9.37
C ARG A 55 -5.44 -1.55 -9.23
N SER A 56 -5.58 -0.47 -10.00
CA SER A 56 -6.69 0.47 -9.92
C SER A 56 -7.86 0.06 -10.81
N THR A 57 -8.96 -0.36 -10.17
CA THR A 57 -10.26 -0.49 -10.82
C THR A 57 -11.29 0.33 -10.07
N LEU A 58 -12.14 1.04 -10.80
CA LEU A 58 -13.20 1.87 -10.24
C LEU A 58 -14.53 1.60 -10.92
N ARG A 59 -15.61 1.89 -10.20
CA ARG A 59 -16.96 1.98 -10.75
C ARG A 59 -17.46 3.41 -10.62
N ILE A 60 -17.90 3.99 -11.72
CA ILE A 60 -18.51 5.32 -11.78
C ILE A 60 -19.85 5.16 -12.48
N GLY A 61 -20.94 5.23 -11.71
CA GLY A 61 -22.28 4.93 -12.21
C GLY A 61 -22.40 3.49 -12.75
N ASP A 62 -22.73 3.37 -14.04
CA ASP A 62 -22.88 2.11 -14.78
C ASP A 62 -21.60 1.70 -15.54
N ARG A 63 -20.50 2.43 -15.33
CA ARG A 63 -19.21 2.20 -16.00
C ARG A 63 -18.18 1.62 -15.05
N ARG A 64 -17.35 0.71 -15.56
CA ARG A 64 -16.09 0.29 -14.96
C ARG A 64 -14.96 1.05 -15.63
N VAL A 65 -13.94 1.39 -14.84
CA VAL A 65 -12.73 2.09 -15.30
C VAL A 65 -11.52 1.26 -14.88
N PHE A 66 -10.61 1.06 -15.83
CA PHE A 66 -9.41 0.26 -15.69
C PHE A 66 -8.20 1.12 -16.06
N VAL A 67 -7.10 0.96 -15.34
CA VAL A 67 -5.78 1.41 -15.80
C VAL A 67 -5.04 0.20 -16.32
N VAL A 68 -4.63 0.24 -17.57
CA VAL A 68 -3.88 -0.84 -18.24
C VAL A 68 -2.48 -0.32 -18.50
N ASP A 69 -1.47 -1.11 -18.21
CA ASP A 69 -0.06 -0.73 -18.39
C ASP A 69 0.75 -1.89 -19.02
N ARG A 70 1.95 -1.59 -19.51
CA ARG A 70 2.92 -2.61 -19.94
C ARG A 70 3.97 -2.80 -18.86
N ALA A 71 4.13 -4.03 -18.39
CA ALA A 71 5.23 -4.41 -17.51
C ALA A 71 6.56 -4.50 -18.27
N THR A 72 7.64 -4.05 -17.66
CA THR A 72 9.00 -4.16 -18.17
C THR A 72 9.91 -4.82 -17.12
N ASP A 73 10.83 -5.66 -17.60
CA ASP A 73 11.78 -6.41 -16.76
C ASP A 73 13.09 -5.63 -16.53
N ASP A 74 13.11 -4.34 -16.85
CA ASP A 74 14.29 -3.49 -16.75
C ASP A 74 14.59 -3.06 -15.28
N GLY A 75 13.68 -3.39 -14.35
CA GLY A 75 13.75 -3.00 -12.95
C GLY A 75 14.50 -4.00 -12.08
N ALA A 76 15.55 -3.55 -11.38
CA ALA A 76 16.17 -4.32 -10.29
C ALA A 76 15.34 -4.32 -8.99
N GLY A 77 14.09 -3.85 -9.05
CA GLY A 77 13.20 -3.64 -7.91
C GLY A 77 12.32 -4.85 -7.60
N PRO A 78 11.63 -4.85 -6.45
CA PRO A 78 10.70 -5.92 -6.06
C PRO A 78 9.38 -5.89 -6.86
N PHE A 79 9.21 -4.96 -7.80
CA PHE A 79 8.04 -4.79 -8.67
C PHE A 79 8.55 -4.61 -10.11
N PRO A 80 7.77 -4.99 -11.14
CA PRO A 80 8.09 -4.61 -12.50
C PRO A 80 7.93 -3.10 -12.65
N ASP A 81 8.77 -2.49 -13.47
CA ASP A 81 8.54 -1.13 -13.92
C ASP A 81 7.38 -1.16 -14.94
N VAL A 82 6.50 -0.16 -14.88
CA VAL A 82 5.35 -0.06 -15.79
C VAL A 82 5.48 1.18 -16.68
N ILE A 83 5.08 1.03 -17.95
CA ILE A 83 5.09 2.09 -18.96
C ILE A 83 3.79 2.09 -19.76
N ASP A 84 3.59 3.15 -20.55
CA ASP A 84 2.49 3.28 -21.50
C ASP A 84 1.10 3.05 -20.88
N SER A 85 0.84 3.72 -19.75
CA SER A 85 -0.44 3.64 -19.03
C SER A 85 -1.60 4.17 -19.89
N GLU A 86 -2.66 3.38 -19.98
CA GLU A 86 -3.91 3.70 -20.66
C GLU A 86 -5.10 3.59 -19.71
N ILE A 87 -6.04 4.54 -19.80
CA ILE A 87 -7.29 4.48 -19.06
C ILE A 87 -8.39 3.99 -19.99
N TRP A 88 -9.03 2.89 -19.61
CA TRP A 88 -10.13 2.28 -20.33
C TRP A 88 -11.41 2.33 -19.51
N SER A 89 -12.54 2.43 -20.20
CA SER A 89 -13.84 2.27 -19.58
C SER A 89 -14.76 1.36 -20.37
N THR A 90 -15.54 0.57 -19.65
CA THR A 90 -16.52 -0.38 -20.20
C THR A 90 -17.82 -0.33 -19.38
N GLY A 91 -18.90 -0.90 -19.91
CA GLY A 91 -20.09 -1.20 -19.13
C GLY A 91 -19.79 -2.26 -18.07
N LEU A 92 -20.74 -2.52 -17.17
CA LEU A 92 -20.53 -3.47 -16.07
C LEU A 92 -20.11 -4.88 -16.53
N CYS A 93 -20.47 -5.25 -17.78
CA CYS A 93 -20.17 -6.52 -18.43
C CYS A 93 -19.40 -6.34 -19.74
N GLY A 94 -18.55 -5.31 -19.83
CA GLY A 94 -17.66 -5.11 -20.99
C GLY A 94 -18.30 -4.42 -22.19
N GLU A 95 -19.53 -3.93 -22.07
CA GLU A 95 -20.21 -3.24 -23.16
C GLU A 95 -19.55 -1.91 -23.50
N SER A 96 -19.51 -1.53 -24.78
CA SER A 96 -19.00 -0.23 -25.24
C SER A 96 -17.63 0.12 -24.65
N PRO A 97 -16.58 -0.71 -24.90
CA PRO A 97 -15.24 -0.42 -24.44
C PRO A 97 -14.71 0.84 -25.15
N MET A 98 -14.02 1.68 -24.39
CA MET A 98 -13.45 2.93 -24.90
C MET A 98 -12.25 3.35 -24.08
N GLN A 99 -11.17 3.70 -24.78
CA GLN A 99 -10.01 4.34 -24.21
C GLN A 99 -10.34 5.81 -23.94
N LEU A 100 -10.15 6.24 -22.70
CA LEU A 100 -10.47 7.58 -22.21
C LEU A 100 -9.27 8.52 -22.26
N ALA A 101 -8.08 8.00 -21.99
CA ALA A 101 -6.84 8.75 -21.95
C ALA A 101 -5.61 7.84 -22.10
N ASP A 102 -4.51 8.44 -22.52
CA ASP A 102 -3.15 7.91 -22.43
C ASP A 102 -2.34 8.69 -21.39
N ASP A 103 -1.23 8.12 -20.93
CA ASP A 103 -0.22 8.82 -20.10
C ASP A 103 -0.80 9.37 -18.77
N LEU A 104 -1.77 8.63 -18.21
CA LEU A 104 -2.34 8.83 -16.88
C LEU A 104 -2.19 7.54 -16.08
N ASP A 105 -1.47 7.63 -14.97
CA ASP A 105 -0.98 6.46 -14.24
C ASP A 105 -1.94 6.01 -13.13
N GLN A 106 -2.80 6.91 -12.67
CA GLN A 106 -3.70 6.64 -11.56
C GLN A 106 -5.07 7.26 -11.83
N VAL A 107 -6.11 6.54 -11.42
CA VAL A 107 -7.49 7.02 -11.40
C VAL A 107 -8.06 6.91 -9.99
N PHE A 108 -8.87 7.88 -9.61
CA PHE A 108 -9.51 7.93 -8.28
C PHE A 108 -10.72 8.85 -8.31
N THR A 109 -11.47 8.83 -7.20
CA THR A 109 -12.46 9.85 -6.86
C THR A 109 -12.09 10.46 -5.53
N ILE A 110 -12.73 11.57 -5.16
CA ILE A 110 -12.55 12.22 -3.86
C ILE A 110 -13.90 12.45 -3.20
N ASP A 111 -13.95 12.50 -1.86
CA ASP A 111 -15.18 12.69 -1.09
C ASP A 111 -15.97 13.94 -1.52
N ARG A 112 -15.27 14.98 -1.98
CA ARG A 112 -15.87 16.21 -2.50
C ARG A 112 -16.68 15.99 -3.79
N TRP A 113 -16.24 15.06 -4.64
CA TRP A 113 -16.84 14.74 -5.93
C TRP A 113 -16.83 13.22 -6.16
N PRO A 114 -17.69 12.47 -5.45
CA PRO A 114 -17.68 11.00 -5.51
C PRO A 114 -18.04 10.46 -6.90
N ASP A 115 -18.77 11.25 -7.70
CA ASP A 115 -19.21 10.90 -9.05
C ASP A 115 -18.33 11.52 -10.16
N VAL A 116 -17.17 12.08 -9.81
CA VAL A 116 -16.22 12.65 -10.78
C VAL A 116 -14.98 11.77 -10.83
N LEU A 117 -14.72 11.18 -11.98
CA LEU A 117 -13.50 10.43 -12.24
C LEU A 117 -12.35 11.41 -12.44
N LEU A 118 -11.33 11.30 -11.59
CA LEU A 118 -10.09 12.04 -11.71
C LEU A 118 -8.98 11.09 -12.15
N GLY A 119 -8.06 11.60 -12.97
CA GLY A 119 -6.82 10.93 -13.34
C GLY A 119 -5.61 11.80 -13.02
N CYS A 120 -4.49 11.17 -12.69
CA CYS A 120 -3.25 11.86 -12.41
C CYS A 120 -2.12 11.40 -13.33
N LYS A 121 -1.36 12.38 -13.83
CA LYS A 121 -0.14 12.18 -14.58
C LYS A 121 1.07 12.24 -13.65
N MET A 122 1.72 11.12 -13.34
CA MET A 122 2.83 11.09 -12.37
C MET A 122 4.00 11.96 -12.80
N ALA A 123 4.26 12.04 -14.11
CA ALA A 123 5.38 12.82 -14.65
C ALA A 123 5.25 14.33 -14.40
N THR A 124 4.03 14.87 -14.35
CA THR A 124 3.78 16.31 -14.19
C THR A 124 3.05 16.66 -12.89
N GLY A 125 2.43 15.69 -12.21
CA GLY A 125 1.54 15.92 -11.08
C GLY A 125 0.21 16.57 -11.46
N GLU A 126 -0.09 16.70 -12.75
CA GLU A 126 -1.33 17.28 -13.25
C GLU A 126 -2.52 16.34 -13.00
N ILE A 127 -3.65 16.94 -12.61
CA ILE A 127 -4.89 16.22 -12.35
C ILE A 127 -5.95 16.60 -13.37
N PHE A 128 -6.52 15.58 -14.00
CA PHE A 128 -7.53 15.70 -15.03
C PHE A 128 -8.86 15.13 -14.55
N GLU A 129 -9.96 15.78 -14.93
CA GLU A 129 -11.28 15.17 -14.93
C GLU A 129 -11.42 14.35 -16.21
N ILE A 130 -11.97 13.15 -16.08
CA ILE A 130 -12.14 12.23 -17.18
C ILE A 130 -13.62 11.88 -17.27
N ASP A 131 -14.19 12.00 -18.48
CA ASP A 131 -15.54 11.55 -18.73
C ASP A 131 -15.58 10.01 -18.88
N PRO A 132 -16.22 9.26 -17.97
CA PRO A 132 -16.28 7.80 -18.07
C PRO A 132 -17.05 7.29 -19.31
N ALA A 133 -17.86 8.15 -19.92
CA ALA A 133 -18.55 7.86 -21.18
C ALA A 133 -17.72 8.24 -22.41
N GLY A 134 -16.55 8.85 -22.26
CA GLY A 134 -15.66 9.25 -23.35
C GLY A 134 -16.25 10.27 -24.33
N GLU A 135 -17.34 10.95 -23.97
CA GLU A 135 -17.99 11.96 -24.83
C GLU A 135 -17.21 13.28 -24.82
N ARG A 136 -16.46 13.54 -23.75
CA ARG A 136 -15.58 14.71 -23.60
C ARG A 136 -14.13 14.27 -23.42
N ALA A 137 -13.23 15.04 -24.02
CA ALA A 137 -11.80 14.88 -23.76
C ALA A 137 -11.47 15.20 -22.28
N PRO A 138 -10.42 14.59 -21.71
CA PRO A 138 -9.95 14.91 -20.37
C PRO A 138 -9.71 16.42 -20.18
N HIS A 139 -10.14 16.95 -19.04
CA HIS A 139 -10.06 18.37 -18.70
C HIS A 139 -9.12 18.60 -17.51
N LEU A 140 -8.15 19.51 -17.64
CA LEU A 140 -7.20 19.81 -16.57
C LEU A 140 -7.91 20.53 -15.41
N VAL A 141 -7.93 19.91 -14.23
CA VAL A 141 -8.53 20.47 -13.01
C VAL A 141 -7.48 21.15 -12.15
N PHE A 142 -6.33 20.52 -11.94
CA PHE A 142 -5.23 21.06 -11.15
C PHE A 142 -3.94 21.02 -11.94
N LYS A 143 -3.29 22.18 -12.07
CA LYS A 143 -1.95 22.29 -12.65
C LYS A 143 -0.96 21.55 -11.74
N GLY A 144 -0.09 20.77 -12.35
CA GLY A 144 0.98 20.08 -11.64
C GLY A 144 2.20 20.98 -11.49
N ASP A 145 2.85 20.92 -10.33
CA ASP A 145 4.18 21.45 -10.09
C ASP A 145 4.92 20.38 -9.30
N VAL A 146 5.85 19.69 -9.97
CA VAL A 146 6.41 18.43 -9.48
C VAL A 146 7.42 18.67 -8.35
N GLU A 147 7.11 18.14 -7.17
CA GLU A 147 8.13 17.49 -6.33
C GLU A 147 8.15 15.99 -6.58
N ARG A 148 9.27 15.38 -6.18
CA ARG A 148 9.81 14.03 -6.37
C ARG A 148 8.87 12.80 -6.24
N TYR A 149 7.58 12.99 -5.98
CA TYR A 149 6.62 11.96 -5.59
C TYR A 149 5.38 11.82 -6.50
N GLY A 150 5.35 12.45 -7.68
CA GLY A 150 4.31 12.24 -8.68
C GLY A 150 2.89 12.50 -8.16
N CYS A 151 1.97 11.53 -8.29
CA CYS A 151 0.57 11.59 -7.86
C CYS A 151 0.35 11.50 -6.33
N ALA A 152 1.33 11.88 -5.52
CA ALA A 152 1.22 11.92 -4.06
C ALA A 152 0.40 13.14 -3.58
N LEU A 153 -0.87 13.19 -3.99
CA LEU A 153 -1.78 14.31 -3.78
C LEU A 153 -2.10 14.53 -2.30
N ARG A 154 -2.22 15.79 -1.90
CA ARG A 154 -2.64 16.21 -0.54
C ARG A 154 -3.93 17.01 -0.63
N TRP A 155 -5.02 16.26 -0.68
CA TRP A 155 -6.37 16.79 -0.63
C TRP A 155 -6.71 17.27 0.78
N THR A 156 -7.29 18.46 0.86
CA THR A 156 -7.79 19.09 2.09
C THR A 156 -9.27 19.45 1.92
N ASP A 157 -9.93 19.96 2.94
CA ASP A 157 -11.30 20.47 2.81
C ASP A 157 -11.38 21.72 1.92
N HIS A 158 -10.24 22.37 1.65
CA HIS A 158 -10.15 23.64 0.95
C HIS A 158 -9.57 23.52 -0.48
N GLY A 159 -8.95 22.40 -0.82
CA GLY A 159 -8.38 22.16 -2.14
C GLY A 159 -7.16 21.26 -2.11
N LEU A 160 -6.34 21.33 -3.16
CA LEU A 160 -5.08 20.62 -3.28
C LEU A 160 -3.93 21.51 -2.78
N VAL A 161 -3.17 21.03 -1.79
CA VAL A 161 -1.95 21.73 -1.35
C VAL A 161 -0.76 21.19 -2.13
N SER A 162 0.09 22.10 -2.62
CA SER A 162 1.28 21.79 -3.42
C SER A 162 2.42 22.75 -3.10
N VAL A 163 3.60 22.47 -3.65
CA VAL A 163 4.80 23.28 -3.47
C VAL A 163 5.41 23.57 -4.83
N VAL A 164 5.58 24.85 -5.15
CA VAL A 164 6.28 25.29 -6.35
C VAL A 164 7.74 25.50 -5.99
N ARG A 165 8.64 24.75 -6.63
CA ARG A 165 10.07 24.85 -6.34
C ARG A 165 10.60 26.23 -6.75
N GLY A 166 11.31 26.86 -5.83
CA GLY A 166 12.09 28.07 -6.08
C GLY A 166 13.53 27.68 -6.40
N ASP A 167 14.38 27.63 -5.36
CA ASP A 167 15.78 27.28 -5.48
C ASP A 167 16.07 25.86 -4.95
N GLU A 168 17.34 25.59 -4.60
CA GLU A 168 17.71 24.29 -4.07
C GLU A 168 17.03 24.02 -2.74
N ASP A 169 16.87 25.01 -1.86
CA ASP A 169 16.44 24.87 -0.47
C ASP A 169 15.00 25.35 -0.19
N PHE A 170 14.49 26.25 -1.03
CA PHE A 170 13.22 26.93 -0.81
C PHE A 170 12.25 26.81 -1.99
N GLY A 171 10.97 26.95 -1.69
CA GLY A 171 9.87 27.03 -2.65
C GLY A 171 8.72 27.87 -2.12
N ALA A 172 7.60 27.88 -2.84
CA ALA A 172 6.37 28.52 -2.44
C ALA A 172 5.31 27.46 -2.12
N LEU A 173 4.70 27.56 -0.95
CA LEU A 173 3.55 26.74 -0.57
C LEU A 173 2.30 27.31 -1.25
N MET A 174 1.62 26.46 -1.99
CA MET A 174 0.44 26.84 -2.78
C MET A 174 -0.80 26.05 -2.32
N LEU A 175 -1.95 26.71 -2.38
CA LEU A 175 -3.27 26.07 -2.33
C LEU A 175 -3.92 26.25 -3.70
N SER A 176 -4.34 25.15 -4.31
CA SER A 176 -5.21 25.15 -5.49
C SER A 176 -6.63 24.88 -5.03
N PRO A 177 -7.49 25.91 -4.87
CA PRO A 177 -8.84 25.72 -4.33
C PRO A 177 -9.68 24.82 -5.24
N TYR A 178 -10.67 24.14 -4.68
CA TYR A 178 -11.62 23.40 -5.52
C TYR A 178 -12.34 24.37 -6.48
N PRO A 179 -12.34 24.12 -7.80
CA PRO A 179 -13.28 24.77 -8.70
C PRO A 179 -14.73 24.47 -8.31
N ASP A 180 -15.65 25.33 -8.72
CA ASP A 180 -17.09 25.10 -8.51
C ASP A 180 -17.56 23.91 -9.35
N ASP A 181 -17.03 23.77 -10.57
CA ASP A 181 -17.28 22.64 -11.46
C ASP A 181 -15.96 22.08 -12.04
N PRO A 182 -15.48 20.92 -11.56
CA PRO A 182 -14.24 20.32 -12.06
C PRO A 182 -14.34 19.83 -13.51
N ARG A 183 -15.53 19.79 -14.12
CA ARG A 183 -15.70 19.33 -15.50
C ARG A 183 -15.40 20.41 -16.53
N THR A 184 -15.37 21.67 -16.10
CA THR A 184 -15.27 22.83 -17.00
C THR A 184 -14.27 23.89 -16.52
N GLN A 185 -13.82 23.81 -15.27
CA GLN A 185 -12.95 24.80 -14.66
C GLN A 185 -11.62 24.20 -14.23
N THR A 186 -10.55 24.96 -14.44
CA THR A 186 -9.22 24.67 -13.89
C THR A 186 -9.02 25.54 -12.66
N SER A 187 -8.52 24.94 -11.58
CA SER A 187 -8.14 25.65 -10.37
C SER A 187 -6.99 26.63 -10.65
N GLU A 188 -7.09 27.84 -10.11
CA GLU A 188 -5.98 28.80 -10.10
C GLU A 188 -5.30 28.78 -8.72
N PRO A 189 -4.02 28.37 -8.63
CA PRO A 189 -3.30 28.31 -7.37
C PRO A 189 -3.16 29.68 -6.71
N VAL A 190 -3.20 29.70 -5.38
CA VAL A 190 -2.91 30.87 -4.54
C VAL A 190 -1.73 30.57 -3.63
N THR A 191 -0.82 31.53 -3.49
CA THR A 191 0.30 31.42 -2.55
C THR A 191 -0.20 31.51 -1.12
N LEU A 192 0.14 30.52 -0.31
CA LEU A 192 -0.09 30.49 1.13
C LEU A 192 1.10 31.09 1.89
N LEU A 193 2.31 30.67 1.53
CA LEU A 193 3.56 31.09 2.17
C LEU A 193 4.71 30.99 1.17
N ASP A 194 5.51 32.05 1.06
CA ASP A 194 6.66 32.12 0.17
C ASP A 194 7.70 33.07 0.77
N PRO A 195 8.93 32.61 1.05
CA PRO A 195 9.45 31.25 0.85
C PRO A 195 9.12 30.27 1.98
N VAL A 196 9.03 28.98 1.65
CA VAL A 196 9.04 27.84 2.58
C VAL A 196 10.23 26.95 2.30
N ARG A 197 10.79 26.35 3.36
CA ARG A 197 11.84 25.35 3.24
C ARG A 197 11.27 24.07 2.64
N ILE A 198 11.91 23.60 1.56
CA ILE A 198 11.53 22.36 0.86
C ILE A 198 12.62 21.30 1.00
N THR A 199 13.87 21.71 1.21
CA THR A 199 14.94 20.80 1.59
C THR A 199 14.98 20.61 3.09
N SER A 200 15.21 19.38 3.50
CA SER A 200 16.07 19.02 4.62
C SER A 200 15.91 17.52 4.83
N THR A 201 17.01 16.77 4.66
CA THR A 201 17.49 15.57 5.40
C THR A 201 16.57 14.57 6.14
N GLY A 202 15.29 14.84 6.39
CA GLY A 202 14.33 13.94 7.01
C GLY A 202 13.95 12.76 6.10
N ARG A 203 13.71 11.60 6.71
CA ARG A 203 13.25 10.37 6.04
C ARG A 203 11.79 10.11 6.37
N GLY A 204 10.88 10.47 5.46
CA GLY A 204 9.53 9.90 5.40
C GLY A 204 8.62 10.14 6.62
N GLY A 205 7.33 9.90 6.44
CA GLY A 205 6.28 10.23 7.40
C GLY A 205 4.93 10.36 6.72
N SER A 206 3.84 10.19 7.45
CA SER A 206 2.49 10.44 6.92
C SER A 206 2.29 11.94 6.67
N ASN A 207 1.47 12.32 5.68
CA ASN A 207 1.11 13.71 5.36
C ASN A 207 2.24 14.63 4.81
N ILE A 208 3.37 14.07 4.39
CA ILE A 208 4.49 14.83 3.81
C ILE A 208 4.13 15.38 2.42
N ILE A 209 4.35 16.68 2.18
CA ILE A 209 4.41 17.27 0.83
C ILE A 209 5.87 17.40 0.40
N ALA A 210 6.64 18.08 1.26
CA ALA A 210 8.09 18.13 1.28
C ALA A 210 8.55 17.81 2.72
N ASN A 211 9.81 17.46 2.93
CA ASN A 211 10.31 17.00 4.24
C ASN A 211 9.98 17.95 5.41
N SER A 212 9.86 19.25 5.16
CA SER A 212 9.55 20.29 6.15
C SER A 212 8.11 20.79 6.14
N ILE A 213 7.20 20.11 5.42
CA ILE A 213 5.80 20.51 5.24
C ILE A 213 4.87 19.35 5.59
N ARG A 214 3.81 19.63 6.36
CA ARG A 214 2.77 18.66 6.72
C ARG A 214 1.39 19.28 6.46
N ALA A 215 0.57 18.62 5.63
CA ALA A 215 -0.78 19.08 5.33
C ALA A 215 -1.84 18.26 6.10
N PHE A 216 -2.85 18.95 6.59
CA PHE A 216 -4.03 18.39 7.25
C PHE A 216 -5.29 18.83 6.52
N THR A 217 -6.43 18.37 7.01
CA THR A 217 -7.74 18.68 6.45
C THR A 217 -8.02 20.19 6.36
N ASP A 218 -7.61 20.98 7.35
CA ASP A 218 -7.95 22.41 7.48
C ASP A 218 -6.72 23.33 7.60
N SER A 219 -5.51 22.77 7.63
CA SER A 219 -4.30 23.52 7.96
C SER A 219 -3.04 22.90 7.38
N VAL A 220 -1.97 23.69 7.31
CA VAL A 220 -0.64 23.24 6.90
C VAL A 220 0.40 23.72 7.91
N LEU A 221 1.34 22.84 8.28
CA LEU A 221 2.55 23.20 9.00
C LEU A 221 3.71 23.29 8.01
N ALA A 222 4.51 24.36 8.10
CA ALA A 222 5.69 24.57 7.28
C ALA A 222 6.79 25.28 8.08
N ILE A 223 8.04 25.17 7.62
CA ILE A 223 9.16 25.99 8.08
C ILE A 223 9.40 27.09 7.03
N ASP A 224 9.37 28.36 7.44
CA ASP A 224 9.68 29.49 6.55
C ASP A 224 11.19 29.74 6.40
N ALA A 225 11.58 30.75 5.62
CA ALA A 225 13.01 31.10 5.45
C ALA A 225 13.66 31.76 6.68
N GLU A 226 12.89 32.13 7.70
CA GLU A 226 13.40 32.64 8.97
C GLU A 226 13.52 31.53 10.03
N ASP A 227 13.43 30.26 9.60
CA ASP A 227 13.46 29.09 10.47
C ASP A 227 12.31 29.10 11.49
N ALA A 228 11.16 29.67 11.13
CA ALA A 228 9.98 29.64 11.97
C ALA A 228 9.06 28.50 11.54
N LEU A 229 8.60 27.71 12.51
CA LEU A 229 7.48 26.79 12.31
C LEU A 229 6.19 27.62 12.29
N VAL A 230 5.52 27.60 11.14
CA VAL A 230 4.29 28.33 10.87
C VAL A 230 3.15 27.34 10.67
N ARG A 231 2.00 27.64 11.25
CA ARG A 231 0.70 27.01 10.91
C ARG A 231 -0.08 27.97 10.03
N VAL A 232 -0.50 27.48 8.86
CA VAL A 232 -1.40 28.19 7.95
C VAL A 232 -2.79 27.58 8.08
N ASP A 233 -3.79 28.38 8.43
CA ASP A 233 -5.20 28.01 8.35
C ASP A 233 -5.65 28.08 6.88
N LEU A 234 -6.23 27.01 6.34
CA LEU A 234 -6.57 26.97 4.92
C LEU A 234 -7.89 27.69 4.59
N ALA A 235 -8.76 27.91 5.58
CA ALA A 235 -10.05 28.55 5.38
C ALA A 235 -9.90 30.04 5.11
N ASP A 236 -9.06 30.72 5.89
CA ASP A 236 -8.82 32.16 5.76
C ASP A 236 -7.39 32.52 5.29
N ARG A 237 -6.52 31.52 5.15
CA ARG A 237 -5.12 31.65 4.69
C ARG A 237 -4.26 32.46 5.67
N SER A 238 -4.69 32.59 6.91
CA SER A 238 -3.90 33.24 7.95
C SER A 238 -2.75 32.34 8.38
N ALA A 239 -1.59 32.96 8.61
CA ALA A 239 -0.39 32.29 9.08
C ALA A 239 -0.11 32.69 10.52
N THR A 240 0.13 31.70 11.39
CA THR A 240 0.52 31.89 12.78
C THR A 240 1.86 31.22 13.04
N THR A 241 2.85 31.99 13.50
CA THR A 241 4.12 31.43 13.98
C THR A 241 3.90 30.67 15.29
N LEU A 242 4.20 29.38 15.28
CA LEU A 242 4.14 28.52 16.46
C LEU A 242 5.47 28.54 17.22
N GLN A 243 6.59 28.55 16.51
CA GLN A 243 7.93 28.49 17.10
C GLN A 243 8.97 29.11 16.15
N THR A 244 10.06 29.63 16.72
CA THR A 244 11.21 30.17 15.95
C THR A 244 12.46 29.33 16.19
N GLY A 245 13.42 29.38 15.27
CA GLY A 245 14.66 28.61 15.39
C GLY A 245 14.44 27.10 15.21
N VAL A 246 13.58 26.73 14.28
CA VAL A 246 13.20 25.35 13.97
C VAL A 246 13.99 24.85 12.77
N ARG A 247 14.70 23.74 12.97
CA ARG A 247 15.45 23.04 11.93
C ARG A 247 14.58 22.09 11.13
N GLU A 248 13.78 21.28 11.83
CA GLU A 248 13.04 20.14 11.27
C GLU A 248 11.78 19.88 12.08
N ILE A 249 10.78 19.29 11.43
CA ILE A 249 9.50 18.93 12.05
C ILE A 249 9.04 17.52 11.65
N GLU A 250 8.28 16.91 12.55
CA GLU A 250 7.39 15.78 12.27
C GLU A 250 6.02 16.11 12.85
N ALA A 251 4.94 15.57 12.27
CA ALA A 251 3.61 15.76 12.82
C ALA A 251 2.81 14.46 12.89
N SER A 252 1.92 14.36 13.87
CA SER A 252 1.02 13.22 13.98
C SER A 252 0.01 13.26 12.84
N ARG A 253 -0.47 12.08 12.43
CA ARG A 253 -1.41 11.96 11.29
C ARG A 253 -2.71 12.73 11.49
N ASP A 254 -3.16 12.85 12.73
CA ASP A 254 -4.37 13.57 13.14
C ASP A 254 -4.15 15.08 13.34
N GLY A 255 -2.91 15.58 13.22
CA GLY A 255 -2.58 17.00 13.40
C GLY A 255 -2.64 17.52 14.83
N ASN A 256 -2.79 16.62 15.82
CA ASN A 256 -2.87 16.99 17.23
C ASN A 256 -1.50 17.18 17.88
N TYR A 257 -0.43 16.64 17.29
CA TYR A 257 0.92 16.75 17.83
C TYR A 257 1.91 17.16 16.75
N VAL A 258 2.85 18.03 17.14
CA VAL A 258 4.03 18.35 16.34
C VAL A 258 5.29 18.10 17.17
N MET A 259 6.26 17.46 16.57
CA MET A 259 7.61 17.31 17.10
C MET A 259 8.54 18.20 16.28
N TRP A 260 9.37 18.99 16.94
CA TRP A 260 10.27 19.92 16.26
C TRP A 260 11.67 19.91 16.87
N GLN A 261 12.68 20.15 16.03
CA GLN A 261 14.08 20.20 16.43
C GLN A 261 14.61 21.63 16.40
N ASP A 262 15.30 22.03 17.47
CA ASP A 262 15.97 23.32 17.60
C ASP A 262 17.14 23.45 16.60
N MET A 263 17.33 24.64 16.06
CA MET A 263 18.44 24.98 15.18
C MET A 263 19.80 24.94 15.85
N THR A 264 19.88 25.14 17.17
CA THR A 264 21.12 25.11 17.93
C THR A 264 21.68 23.70 17.92
N VAL A 265 22.82 23.53 17.24
CA VAL A 265 23.54 22.26 17.23
C VAL A 265 24.15 22.02 18.59
N THR A 266 23.76 20.93 19.24
CA THR A 266 24.38 20.47 20.50
C THR A 266 25.52 19.50 20.22
N ARG A 267 25.46 18.76 19.11
CA ARG A 267 26.48 17.82 18.66
C ARG A 267 26.47 17.62 17.15
N GLU A 268 27.66 17.53 16.56
CA GLU A 268 27.84 17.02 15.19
C GLU A 268 27.79 15.48 15.24
N GLY A 269 26.67 14.90 14.80
CA GLY A 269 26.54 13.44 14.66
C GLY A 269 27.13 12.96 13.34
N GLU A 270 27.37 11.65 13.22
CA GLU A 270 27.96 11.07 11.99
C GLU A 270 27.06 11.23 10.75
N ARG A 271 25.74 11.28 10.96
CA ARG A 271 24.73 11.31 9.87
C ARG A 271 23.85 12.55 9.90
N ALA A 272 23.68 13.17 11.06
CA ALA A 272 22.81 14.33 11.23
C ALA A 272 23.34 15.25 12.34
N LEU A 273 22.92 16.51 12.29
CA LEU A 273 23.19 17.47 13.35
C LEU A 273 22.17 17.28 14.47
N GLU A 274 22.65 17.03 15.69
CA GLU A 274 21.80 16.88 16.87
C GLU A 274 21.48 18.23 17.49
N GLY A 275 20.26 18.37 18.00
CA GLY A 275 19.78 19.53 18.72
C GLY A 275 18.71 19.11 19.73
N LYS A 276 18.12 20.08 20.42
CA LYS A 276 16.99 19.78 21.31
C LYS A 276 15.75 19.43 20.49
N VAL A 277 15.08 18.34 20.86
CA VAL A 277 13.83 17.91 20.24
C VAL A 277 12.69 18.06 21.23
N PHE A 278 11.64 18.75 20.79
CA PHE A 278 10.47 19.08 21.59
C PHE A 278 9.21 18.44 21.00
N LEU A 279 8.27 18.09 21.86
CA LEU A 279 6.91 17.73 21.50
C LEU A 279 5.96 18.85 21.91
N ARG A 280 4.98 19.16 21.07
CA ARG A 280 3.89 20.08 21.36
C ARG A 280 2.55 19.46 20.97
N GLU A 281 1.57 19.56 21.86
CA GLU A 281 0.16 19.32 21.54
C GLU A 281 -0.44 20.59 20.90
N LEU A 282 -1.17 20.44 19.80
CA LEU A 282 -1.77 21.56 19.06
C LEU A 282 -3.25 21.77 19.46
N PRO A 283 -3.78 22.99 19.33
CA PRO A 283 -3.10 24.21 18.84
C PRO A 283 -2.29 24.95 19.92
N ASP A 284 -2.62 24.79 21.20
CA ASP A 284 -2.19 25.70 22.28
C ASP A 284 -1.24 25.08 23.32
N GLY A 285 -0.75 23.86 23.09
CA GLY A 285 0.13 23.16 24.02
C GLY A 285 1.49 23.84 24.19
N GLN A 286 2.14 23.53 25.31
CA GLN A 286 3.50 23.98 25.58
C GLN A 286 4.52 23.00 24.99
N ASP A 287 5.73 23.49 24.72
CA ASP A 287 6.83 22.63 24.30
C ASP A 287 7.37 21.80 25.46
N GLU A 288 7.36 20.48 25.30
CA GLU A 288 7.96 19.54 26.22
C GLU A 288 9.25 18.96 25.61
N LEU A 289 10.39 19.14 26.30
CA LEU A 289 11.68 18.63 25.84
C LEU A 289 11.71 17.10 25.96
N LEU A 290 11.88 16.40 24.84
CA LEU A 290 12.05 14.94 24.81
C LEU A 290 13.52 14.53 24.99
N GLY A 291 14.45 15.34 24.49
CA GLY A 291 15.89 15.12 24.64
C GLY A 291 16.73 15.85 23.61
N GLU A 292 18.03 15.54 23.58
CA GLU A 292 18.97 16.06 22.59
C GLU A 292 19.31 14.95 21.58
N THR A 293 18.90 15.13 20.32
CA THR A 293 19.08 14.17 19.23
C THR A 293 18.77 14.83 17.87
N ALA A 294 18.75 14.05 16.79
CA ALA A 294 18.28 14.50 15.48
C ALA A 294 16.97 13.80 15.09
N LEU A 295 15.97 14.54 14.61
CA LEU A 295 14.72 13.96 14.11
C LEU A 295 14.97 13.01 12.93
N GLN A 296 16.00 13.26 12.14
CA GLN A 296 16.43 12.44 11.00
C GLN A 296 16.80 11.00 11.37
N TYR A 297 17.15 10.76 12.63
CA TYR A 297 17.41 9.41 13.11
C TYR A 297 16.13 8.59 13.23
N THR A 298 14.97 9.24 13.42
CA THR A 298 13.74 8.57 13.81
C THR A 298 12.76 8.49 12.66
N ALA A 299 12.53 7.30 12.14
CA ALA A 299 11.40 7.08 11.25
C ALA A 299 10.08 7.09 12.04
N LEU A 300 9.02 7.70 11.50
CA LEU A 300 7.67 7.66 12.07
C LEU A 300 7.60 8.07 13.56
N ALA A 301 8.31 9.13 13.96
CA ALA A 301 8.40 9.57 15.36
C ALA A 301 7.01 9.74 16.03
N LEU A 302 6.03 10.21 15.26
CA LEU A 302 4.65 10.43 15.68
C LEU A 302 3.65 9.44 15.06
N GLY A 303 4.13 8.32 14.51
CA GLY A 303 3.26 7.32 13.86
C GLY A 303 2.29 6.59 14.80
N TYR A 304 2.53 6.64 16.12
CA TYR A 304 1.77 5.88 17.13
C TYR A 304 1.02 6.75 18.13
N THR A 305 0.82 8.04 17.85
CA THR A 305 0.18 8.97 18.80
C THR A 305 -1.24 8.55 19.17
N GLN A 306 -2.00 7.99 18.22
CA GLN A 306 -3.34 7.46 18.46
C GLN A 306 -3.35 6.27 19.44
N ALA A 307 -2.24 5.53 19.52
CA ALA A 307 -2.04 4.46 20.50
C ALA A 307 -1.42 4.97 21.82
N GLY A 308 -1.25 6.29 21.95
CA GLY A 308 -0.73 6.97 23.13
C GLY A 308 0.79 6.91 23.24
N MET A 309 1.52 6.85 22.12
CA MET A 309 2.97 6.69 22.12
C MET A 309 3.66 7.55 21.07
N VAL A 310 4.82 8.09 21.42
CA VAL A 310 5.78 8.68 20.46
C VAL A 310 7.12 7.97 20.61
N GLN A 311 7.92 7.93 19.54
CA GLN A 311 9.24 7.31 19.56
C GLN A 311 10.31 8.29 19.12
N LEU A 312 11.52 8.10 19.64
CA LEU A 312 12.69 8.90 19.27
C LEU A 312 13.95 8.05 19.36
N GLU A 313 14.79 8.14 18.34
CA GLU A 313 16.12 7.53 18.28
C GLU A 313 17.18 8.53 18.74
N PHE A 314 18.21 8.01 19.43
CA PHE A 314 19.29 8.79 20.04
C PHE A 314 20.66 8.25 19.61
N GLU A 315 21.69 9.08 19.79
CA GLU A 315 23.10 8.70 19.64
C GLU A 315 23.42 8.06 18.27
N SER A 316 23.11 8.78 17.18
CA SER A 316 23.26 8.25 15.80
C SER A 316 22.50 6.93 15.58
N SER A 317 21.28 6.86 16.15
CA SER A 317 20.40 5.70 16.14
C SER A 317 20.94 4.47 16.87
N SER A 318 21.80 4.60 17.90
CA SER A 318 22.21 3.43 18.70
C SER A 318 21.17 3.03 19.74
N GLN A 319 20.33 3.99 20.16
CA GLN A 319 19.30 3.82 21.19
C GLN A 319 17.95 4.28 20.67
N LYS A 320 16.88 3.61 21.11
CA LYS A 320 15.50 4.01 20.81
C LYS A 320 14.72 4.14 22.11
N LYS A 321 13.98 5.25 22.23
CA LYS A 321 13.13 5.55 23.38
C LYS A 321 11.69 5.72 22.95
N LEU A 322 10.78 5.20 23.75
CA LEU A 322 9.34 5.42 23.64
C LEU A 322 8.92 6.38 24.74
N PHE A 323 8.02 7.31 24.43
CA PHE A 323 7.38 8.18 25.41
C PHE A 323 5.87 7.96 25.34
N PHE A 324 5.23 7.79 26.49
CA PHE A 324 3.80 7.52 26.61
C PHE A 324 3.01 8.78 26.88
N LEU A 325 2.02 9.06 26.04
CA LEU A 325 1.13 10.22 26.16
C LEU A 325 0.04 9.99 27.23
N PRO A 326 -0.41 11.05 27.94
CA PRO A 326 0.12 12.42 27.89
C PRO A 326 1.31 12.65 28.85
N GLY A 327 1.64 11.69 29.74
CA GLY A 327 2.58 11.93 30.84
C GLY A 327 4.07 11.92 30.50
N LEU A 328 4.42 11.59 29.25
CA LEU A 328 5.79 11.45 28.72
C LEU A 328 6.73 10.57 29.55
N GLN A 329 6.16 9.63 30.30
CA GLN A 329 6.95 8.54 30.88
C GLN A 329 7.63 7.81 29.74
N SER A 330 8.91 7.47 29.92
CA SER A 330 9.71 6.92 28.84
C SER A 330 10.36 5.60 29.18
N MET A 331 10.58 4.78 28.16
CA MET A 331 11.29 3.52 28.25
C MET A 331 12.22 3.34 27.05
N GLU A 332 13.37 2.71 27.29
CA GLU A 332 14.28 2.32 26.22
C GLU A 332 13.87 0.96 25.65
N VAL A 333 14.02 0.82 24.34
CA VAL A 333 13.74 -0.41 23.60
C VAL A 333 14.86 -0.70 22.59
N PRO A 334 15.00 -1.96 22.11
CA PRO A 334 15.90 -2.27 21.02
C PRO A 334 15.65 -1.36 19.81
N ARG A 335 16.73 -0.90 19.17
CA ARG A 335 16.65 0.05 18.06
C ARG A 335 15.87 -0.50 16.87
N ASP A 336 16.11 -1.76 16.54
CA ASP A 336 15.52 -2.45 15.39
C ASP A 336 14.03 -2.80 15.60
N LEU A 337 13.50 -2.58 16.81
CA LEU A 337 12.10 -2.82 17.12
C LEU A 337 11.19 -1.85 16.35
N PHE A 338 10.37 -2.39 15.46
CA PHE A 338 9.30 -1.69 14.77
C PHE A 338 7.95 -2.12 15.36
N PHE A 339 7.04 -1.17 15.60
CA PHE A 339 5.71 -1.47 16.12
C PHE A 339 4.71 -1.52 14.97
N ASN A 340 3.91 -2.57 14.91
CA ASN A 340 2.85 -2.70 13.91
C ASN A 340 1.50 -2.22 14.47
N GLY A 341 1.29 -2.30 15.78
CA GLY A 341 0.06 -1.83 16.41
C GLY A 341 -0.04 -2.17 17.89
N ARG A 342 -1.10 -1.67 18.52
CA ARG A 342 -1.44 -1.94 19.93
C ARG A 342 -2.73 -2.76 20.00
N LEU A 343 -2.72 -3.82 20.79
CA LEU A 343 -3.87 -4.67 21.05
C LEU A 343 -4.80 -4.04 22.10
N GLU A 344 -6.07 -4.47 22.14
CA GLU A 344 -7.06 -3.97 23.10
C GLU A 344 -6.68 -4.21 24.56
N ASP A 345 -5.95 -5.30 24.82
CA ASP A 345 -5.43 -5.63 26.16
C ASP A 345 -4.18 -4.84 26.55
N GLY A 346 -3.69 -3.96 25.68
CA GLY A 346 -2.55 -3.07 25.92
C GLY A 346 -1.20 -3.62 25.48
N ARG A 347 -1.12 -4.89 25.05
CA ARG A 347 0.11 -5.43 24.43
C ARG A 347 0.38 -4.75 23.09
N TRP A 348 1.62 -4.76 22.68
CA TRP A 348 2.07 -4.20 21.41
C TRP A 348 2.53 -5.31 20.49
N LEU A 349 2.08 -5.26 19.26
CA LEU A 349 2.63 -6.08 18.20
C LEU A 349 3.79 -5.34 17.56
N GLY A 350 4.91 -6.01 17.42
CA GLY A 350 6.07 -5.49 16.73
C GLY A 350 6.85 -6.59 16.01
N GLY A 351 7.96 -6.19 15.43
CA GLY A 351 8.90 -7.07 14.76
C GLY A 351 10.20 -6.32 14.56
N SER A 352 11.21 -6.99 14.02
CA SER A 352 12.39 -6.28 13.55
C SER A 352 12.20 -5.96 12.08
N MET A 353 12.56 -4.74 11.66
CA MET A 353 12.40 -4.30 10.26
C MET A 353 13.16 -5.20 9.26
N PHE A 354 14.22 -5.86 9.73
CA PHE A 354 15.13 -6.65 8.89
C PHE A 354 15.05 -8.14 9.15
N GLU A 355 14.20 -8.54 10.07
CA GLU A 355 14.25 -9.86 10.66
C GLU A 355 12.78 -10.30 10.62
N ASN A 356 12.45 -11.15 9.63
CA ASN A 356 11.10 -11.60 9.25
C ASN A 356 10.38 -12.37 10.38
N PHE A 357 10.14 -11.72 11.51
CA PHE A 357 9.46 -12.28 12.65
C PHE A 357 8.61 -11.22 13.35
N PHE A 358 7.58 -11.74 14.02
CA PHE A 358 6.62 -10.95 14.77
C PHE A 358 6.68 -11.33 16.25
N GLU A 359 6.67 -10.33 17.10
CA GLU A 359 6.73 -10.46 18.54
C GLU A 359 5.60 -9.64 19.19
N LEU A 360 5.00 -10.19 20.25
CA LEU A 360 4.16 -9.44 21.17
C LEU A 360 5.00 -8.91 22.32
N PHE A 361 4.86 -7.62 22.62
CA PHE A 361 5.52 -6.92 23.70
C PHE A 361 4.49 -6.52 24.73
N ASP A 362 4.69 -6.96 25.97
CA ASP A 362 4.07 -6.34 27.13
C ASP A 362 5.09 -5.37 27.72
N LEU A 363 4.94 -4.09 27.38
CA LEU A 363 5.83 -3.02 27.81
C LEU A 363 5.73 -2.75 29.32
N GLN A 364 4.59 -3.07 29.96
CA GLN A 364 4.42 -2.89 31.41
C GLN A 364 5.09 -4.01 32.20
N ALA A 365 4.91 -5.25 31.73
CA ALA A 365 5.56 -6.42 32.33
C ALA A 365 7.05 -6.54 31.93
N GLY A 366 7.48 -5.82 30.89
CA GLY A 366 8.82 -5.93 30.31
C GLY A 366 9.06 -7.30 29.67
N THR A 367 8.01 -7.92 29.13
CA THR A 367 8.09 -9.25 28.52
C THR A 367 7.85 -9.18 27.02
N LYS A 368 8.41 -10.16 26.30
CA LYS A 368 8.11 -10.36 24.88
C LYS A 368 7.91 -11.84 24.56
N LYS A 369 7.04 -12.10 23.59
CA LYS A 369 6.71 -13.44 23.09
C LYS A 369 6.86 -13.43 21.57
N ARG A 370 7.69 -14.31 21.03
CA ARG A 370 7.71 -14.58 19.59
C ARG A 370 6.41 -15.26 19.18
N LEU A 371 5.75 -14.73 18.15
CA LEU A 371 4.50 -15.28 17.64
C LEU A 371 4.73 -16.46 16.70
N PHE A 372 5.80 -16.39 15.91
CA PHE A 372 6.13 -17.40 14.91
C PHE A 372 7.64 -17.62 14.86
N GLU A 373 8.07 -18.88 14.99
CA GLU A 373 9.50 -19.23 15.13
C GLU A 373 10.27 -19.21 13.81
N ARG A 374 9.58 -19.19 12.67
CA ARG A 374 10.18 -19.25 11.34
C ARG A 374 10.13 -17.88 10.67
N PRO A 375 11.08 -17.58 9.75
CA PRO A 375 11.01 -16.40 8.92
C PRO A 375 9.68 -16.33 8.15
N ALA A 376 8.95 -15.23 8.30
CA ALA A 376 7.70 -14.98 7.60
C ALA A 376 7.41 -13.49 7.45
N ASP A 377 6.70 -13.15 6.38
CA ASP A 377 6.18 -11.81 6.14
C ASP A 377 4.72 -11.73 6.57
N LEU A 378 4.28 -10.52 6.96
CA LEU A 378 2.88 -10.27 7.25
C LEU A 378 2.07 -10.29 5.95
N ALA A 379 1.03 -11.13 5.89
CA ALA A 379 0.05 -11.09 4.82
C ALA A 379 -1.11 -10.16 5.19
N TRP A 380 -1.73 -10.35 6.36
CA TRP A 380 -2.76 -9.43 6.90
C TRP A 380 -2.95 -9.62 8.42
N PHE A 381 -3.64 -8.65 9.03
CA PHE A 381 -4.06 -8.72 10.43
C PHE A 381 -5.46 -9.34 10.57
N GLU A 382 -5.66 -10.10 11.65
CA GLU A 382 -6.97 -10.57 12.12
C GLU A 382 -7.26 -9.97 13.52
N ALA A 383 -8.49 -10.13 14.03
CA ALA A 383 -8.88 -9.52 15.31
C ALA A 383 -8.13 -10.13 16.51
N ASP A 384 -7.80 -11.41 16.44
CA ASP A 384 -7.18 -12.21 17.50
C ASP A 384 -5.81 -12.81 17.08
N GLY A 385 -5.27 -12.37 15.95
CA GLY A 385 -4.01 -12.88 15.42
C GLY A 385 -3.55 -12.21 14.14
N LEU A 386 -2.68 -12.91 13.43
CA LEU A 386 -2.07 -12.51 12.17
C LEU A 386 -2.15 -13.66 11.19
N VAL A 387 -2.17 -13.33 9.90
CA VAL A 387 -1.79 -14.30 8.87
C VAL A 387 -0.43 -13.93 8.31
N LEU A 388 0.47 -14.91 8.34
CA LEU A 388 1.84 -14.81 7.90
C LEU A 388 2.08 -15.71 6.69
N PHE A 389 2.90 -15.24 5.78
CA PHE A 389 3.43 -16.01 4.66
C PHE A 389 4.88 -16.39 4.97
N GLU A 390 5.17 -17.70 5.11
CA GLU A 390 6.51 -18.18 5.46
C GLU A 390 7.49 -18.04 4.30
N THR A 391 8.54 -17.24 4.50
CA THR A 391 9.59 -17.01 3.51
C THR A 391 10.92 -16.74 4.17
N THR A 392 11.98 -17.36 3.64
CA THR A 392 13.36 -17.15 4.09
C THR A 392 14.00 -15.91 3.49
N LYS A 393 13.36 -15.29 2.48
CA LYS A 393 13.85 -14.09 1.82
C LYS A 393 13.13 -12.87 2.36
N GLN A 394 13.91 -11.93 2.86
CA GLN A 394 13.39 -10.65 3.34
C GLN A 394 12.86 -9.83 2.15
N CYS A 395 11.64 -9.28 2.24
CA CYS A 395 11.15 -8.41 1.17
C CYS A 395 12.15 -7.31 0.88
N CYS A 396 12.33 -7.01 -0.41
CA CYS A 396 12.86 -5.74 -0.85
C CYS A 396 14.37 -5.57 -0.53
N VAL A 397 15.03 -6.63 -0.03
CA VAL A 397 16.48 -6.78 0.12
C VAL A 397 16.95 -7.94 -0.73
N ASP A 398 16.47 -9.16 -0.42
CA ASP A 398 16.82 -10.40 -1.13
C ASP A 398 15.58 -11.14 -1.69
N GLY A 399 14.38 -10.70 -1.30
CA GLY A 399 13.10 -11.29 -1.66
C GLY A 399 12.32 -10.48 -2.67
N ASP A 400 11.47 -11.18 -3.41
CA ASP A 400 10.69 -10.70 -4.54
C ASP A 400 9.18 -10.81 -4.22
N MET A 401 8.33 -9.95 -4.77
CA MET A 401 6.87 -10.07 -4.62
C MET A 401 6.31 -11.41 -5.11
N ARG A 402 7.07 -12.11 -5.96
CA ARG A 402 6.80 -13.46 -6.47
C ARG A 402 7.16 -14.60 -5.51
N ASP A 403 7.85 -14.34 -4.40
CA ASP A 403 8.19 -15.41 -3.46
C ASP A 403 6.93 -16.06 -2.87
N GLU A 404 7.03 -17.38 -2.65
CA GLU A 404 5.92 -18.24 -2.25
C GLU A 404 6.28 -19.21 -1.13
N GLY A 405 5.23 -19.75 -0.52
CA GLY A 405 5.32 -20.68 0.61
C GLY A 405 4.06 -20.62 1.47
N PRO A 406 4.01 -21.41 2.54
CA PRO A 406 2.76 -21.68 3.25
C PRO A 406 2.23 -20.46 4.01
N LEU A 407 0.91 -20.37 4.08
CA LEU A 407 0.21 -19.38 4.90
C LEU A 407 -0.11 -19.96 6.28
N TRP A 408 0.15 -19.16 7.29
CA TRP A 408 -0.02 -19.51 8.70
C TRP A 408 -0.92 -18.50 9.39
N ARG A 409 -2.01 -18.96 9.99
CA ARG A 409 -2.75 -18.18 10.99
C ARG A 409 -2.05 -18.33 12.32
N VAL A 410 -1.71 -17.21 12.95
CA VAL A 410 -0.99 -17.16 14.22
C VAL A 410 -1.79 -16.33 15.21
N SER A 411 -2.51 -17.00 16.10
CA SER A 411 -3.25 -16.33 17.18
C SER A 411 -2.29 -15.71 18.19
N PHE A 412 -2.65 -14.57 18.77
CA PHE A 412 -1.82 -13.89 19.78
C PHE A 412 -1.53 -14.77 21.01
N ASP A 413 -2.54 -15.56 21.40
CA ASP A 413 -2.51 -16.42 22.58
C ASP A 413 -2.57 -17.92 22.25
N GLY A 414 -2.67 -18.27 20.97
CA GLY A 414 -2.78 -19.65 20.49
C GLY A 414 -1.52 -20.16 19.80
N GLU A 415 -1.66 -21.34 19.19
CA GLU A 415 -0.63 -21.96 18.35
C GLU A 415 -0.80 -21.53 16.89
N ALA A 416 0.28 -21.60 16.12
CA ALA A 416 0.22 -21.36 14.68
C ALA A 416 -0.45 -22.53 13.95
N GLU A 417 -1.38 -22.21 13.05
CA GLU A 417 -2.10 -23.15 12.20
C GLU A 417 -1.76 -22.86 10.73
N GLN A 418 -1.37 -23.88 9.98
CA GLN A 418 -1.22 -23.72 8.54
C GLN A 418 -2.60 -23.68 7.90
N ILE A 419 -2.90 -22.60 7.18
CA ILE A 419 -4.21 -22.40 6.54
C ILE A 419 -4.18 -22.56 5.02
N ALA A 420 -2.99 -22.52 4.41
CA ALA A 420 -2.82 -22.82 3.01
C ALA A 420 -1.44 -23.44 2.73
N PRO A 421 -1.31 -24.33 1.74
CA PRO A 421 -0.03 -24.89 1.33
C PRO A 421 0.89 -23.82 0.73
N ARG A 422 0.32 -22.85 0.01
CA ARG A 422 1.04 -21.77 -0.67
C ARG A 422 0.25 -20.48 -0.65
N GLY A 423 0.99 -19.38 -0.64
CA GLY A 423 0.56 -18.02 -0.87
C GLY A 423 1.78 -17.17 -1.21
N SER A 424 1.53 -15.95 -1.66
CA SER A 424 2.55 -14.96 -2.01
C SER A 424 2.26 -13.63 -1.33
N ARG A 425 3.17 -12.65 -1.49
CA ARG A 425 2.92 -11.26 -1.04
C ARG A 425 1.73 -10.59 -1.75
N LEU A 426 1.24 -11.23 -2.80
CA LEU A 426 0.12 -10.78 -3.63
C LEU A 426 -1.20 -11.45 -3.23
N THR A 427 -1.17 -12.42 -2.31
CA THR A 427 -2.37 -13.02 -1.74
C THR A 427 -3.17 -12.00 -0.92
N ARG A 428 -4.51 -12.09 -1.00
CA ARG A 428 -5.47 -11.23 -0.34
C ARG A 428 -6.50 -12.08 0.43
N PRO A 429 -6.92 -11.63 1.63
CA PRO A 429 -8.02 -12.28 2.34
C PRO A 429 -9.36 -11.97 1.65
N LEU A 430 -10.28 -12.93 1.73
CA LEU A 430 -11.67 -12.80 1.34
C LEU A 430 -12.58 -12.70 2.58
N PRO A 431 -13.75 -12.04 2.49
CA PRO A 431 -14.65 -11.87 3.63
C PRO A 431 -15.22 -13.16 4.24
N ASP A 432 -15.15 -14.28 3.50
CA ASP A 432 -15.62 -15.60 3.93
C ASP A 432 -14.54 -16.44 4.60
N GLY A 433 -13.34 -15.89 4.82
CA GLY A 433 -12.21 -16.57 5.48
C GLY A 433 -11.28 -17.33 4.52
N ARG A 434 -11.61 -17.36 3.22
CA ARG A 434 -10.69 -17.84 2.18
C ARG A 434 -9.63 -16.78 1.86
N SER A 435 -8.66 -17.16 1.04
CA SER A 435 -7.71 -16.22 0.44
C SER A 435 -7.59 -16.46 -1.05
N VAL A 436 -7.23 -15.42 -1.80
CA VAL A 436 -7.03 -15.48 -3.26
C VAL A 436 -5.75 -14.76 -3.62
N GLY A 437 -4.96 -15.34 -4.52
CA GLY A 437 -3.70 -14.73 -4.94
C GLY A 437 -3.04 -15.48 -6.09
N PRO A 438 -2.16 -14.82 -6.83
CA PRO A 438 -1.30 -15.48 -7.80
C PRO A 438 -0.21 -16.30 -7.08
N VAL A 439 0.08 -17.47 -7.63
CA VAL A 439 1.16 -18.39 -7.28
C VAL A 439 1.86 -18.86 -8.57
N ASP A 440 2.98 -19.54 -8.42
CA ASP A 440 3.92 -19.90 -9.48
C ASP A 440 4.27 -18.73 -10.42
N VAL A 441 4.49 -17.51 -9.87
CA VAL A 441 4.73 -16.30 -10.67
C VAL A 441 6.14 -16.28 -11.26
N GLY A 442 6.23 -16.27 -12.60
CA GLY A 442 7.48 -16.31 -13.36
C GLY A 442 8.25 -14.98 -13.43
N GLU A 443 9.34 -14.98 -14.21
CA GLU A 443 10.10 -13.75 -14.56
C GLU A 443 9.31 -12.80 -15.46
N ASP A 444 8.35 -13.33 -16.20
CA ASP A 444 7.37 -12.59 -17.00
C ASP A 444 6.23 -11.97 -16.17
N TRP A 445 6.26 -12.10 -14.84
CA TRP A 445 5.21 -11.66 -13.92
C TRP A 445 3.85 -12.34 -14.13
N LEU A 446 3.81 -13.48 -14.82
CA LEU A 446 2.61 -14.27 -15.03
C LEU A 446 2.60 -15.49 -14.11
N GLY A 447 1.43 -15.83 -13.58
CA GLY A 447 1.26 -17.00 -12.70
C GLY A 447 -0.13 -17.62 -12.77
N MET A 448 -0.39 -18.54 -11.85
CA MET A 448 -1.69 -19.16 -11.65
C MET A 448 -2.45 -18.43 -10.55
N LEU A 449 -3.70 -18.03 -10.81
CA LEU A 449 -4.56 -17.46 -9.79
C LEU A 449 -5.28 -18.59 -9.04
N VAL A 450 -5.08 -18.65 -7.72
CA VAL A 450 -5.68 -19.69 -6.87
C VAL A 450 -6.51 -19.10 -5.74
N VAL A 451 -7.49 -19.86 -5.29
CA VAL A 451 -8.25 -19.64 -4.05
C VAL A 451 -7.88 -20.74 -3.06
N ASN A 452 -7.59 -20.35 -1.82
CA ASN A 452 -7.28 -21.27 -0.73
C ASN A 452 -8.40 -21.22 0.30
N ASP A 453 -8.94 -22.39 0.65
CA ASP A 453 -9.89 -22.56 1.75
C ASP A 453 -9.12 -22.81 3.05
N ALA A 454 -9.16 -21.83 3.96
CA ALA A 454 -8.43 -21.87 5.22
C ALA A 454 -8.88 -23.01 6.16
N SER A 455 -10.10 -23.53 5.99
CA SER A 455 -10.68 -24.56 6.87
C SER A 455 -10.31 -25.97 6.43
N SER A 456 -10.15 -26.20 5.12
CA SER A 456 -9.80 -27.50 4.54
C SER A 456 -8.34 -27.59 4.11
N GLY A 457 -7.67 -26.44 3.93
CA GLY A 457 -6.36 -26.35 3.28
C GLY A 457 -6.41 -26.65 1.78
N GLU A 458 -7.60 -26.74 1.18
CA GLU A 458 -7.77 -27.03 -0.24
C GLU A 458 -7.40 -25.80 -1.08
N GLU A 459 -6.55 -26.01 -2.07
CA GLU A 459 -6.18 -25.04 -3.09
C GLU A 459 -6.98 -25.33 -4.36
N ARG A 460 -7.56 -24.30 -4.97
CA ARG A 460 -8.32 -24.42 -6.21
C ARG A 460 -7.92 -23.35 -7.20
N ARG A 461 -7.84 -23.74 -8.47
CA ARG A 461 -7.41 -22.93 -9.59
C ARG A 461 -8.56 -22.08 -10.11
N VAL A 462 -8.34 -20.78 -10.26
CA VAL A 462 -9.27 -19.85 -10.92
C VAL A 462 -8.91 -19.70 -12.40
N ASP A 463 -7.67 -19.28 -12.69
CA ASP A 463 -7.17 -19.09 -14.06
C ASP A 463 -5.63 -19.19 -14.13
N ASP A 464 -5.07 -19.26 -15.33
CA ASP A 464 -3.63 -19.30 -15.64
C ASP A 464 -3.18 -18.03 -16.38
N HIS A 465 -1.86 -17.80 -16.44
CA HIS A 465 -1.23 -16.63 -17.10
C HIS A 465 -1.78 -15.29 -16.59
N VAL A 466 -2.09 -15.24 -15.29
CA VAL A 466 -2.59 -14.05 -14.62
C VAL A 466 -1.41 -13.17 -14.25
N ALA A 467 -1.47 -11.89 -14.61
CA ALA A 467 -0.48 -10.91 -14.22
C ALA A 467 -0.49 -10.73 -12.69
N GLY A 468 0.63 -10.98 -12.02
CA GLY A 468 0.69 -11.10 -10.57
C GLY A 468 0.16 -9.86 -9.83
N LEU A 469 0.37 -8.66 -10.39
CA LEU A 469 -0.05 -7.41 -9.77
C LEU A 469 -1.48 -6.98 -10.09
N SER A 470 -2.17 -7.69 -10.98
CA SER A 470 -3.48 -7.27 -11.52
C SER A 470 -4.68 -7.58 -10.62
N LEU A 471 -4.50 -8.40 -9.57
CA LEU A 471 -5.60 -8.85 -8.73
C LEU A 471 -6.20 -7.71 -7.90
N ALA A 472 -7.48 -7.41 -8.18
CA ALA A 472 -8.31 -6.50 -7.40
C ALA A 472 -9.46 -7.26 -6.70
N THR A 473 -9.60 -7.07 -5.39
CA THR A 473 -10.62 -7.70 -4.53
C THR A 473 -11.46 -6.68 -3.75
N ASN A 474 -11.29 -5.39 -4.04
CA ASN A 474 -11.89 -4.26 -3.30
C ASN A 474 -13.28 -3.85 -3.83
N TRP A 475 -14.03 -4.77 -4.43
CA TRP A 475 -15.42 -4.52 -4.86
C TRP A 475 -16.38 -4.63 -3.67
N PHE A 476 -16.43 -3.61 -2.82
CA PHE A 476 -17.24 -3.61 -1.60
C PHE A 476 -18.75 -3.80 -1.84
N GLU A 477 -19.23 -3.45 -3.03
CA GLU A 477 -20.63 -3.59 -3.43
C GLU A 477 -20.96 -4.96 -4.03
N ASP A 478 -19.96 -5.69 -4.54
CA ASP A 478 -20.12 -6.95 -5.27
C ASP A 478 -19.37 -8.07 -4.54
N GLU A 479 -19.95 -8.59 -3.45
CA GLU A 479 -19.33 -9.65 -2.66
C GLU A 479 -18.87 -10.84 -3.53
N GLY A 480 -17.60 -11.24 -3.38
CA GLY A 480 -17.00 -12.35 -4.11
C GLY A 480 -16.54 -12.03 -5.54
N LEU A 481 -16.80 -10.82 -6.06
CA LEU A 481 -16.29 -10.39 -7.36
C LEU A 481 -14.80 -10.04 -7.26
N ILE A 482 -14.02 -10.61 -8.17
CA ILE A 482 -12.61 -10.29 -8.37
C ILE A 482 -12.37 -9.81 -9.79
N THR A 483 -11.35 -8.98 -9.96
CA THR A 483 -10.85 -8.52 -11.27
C THR A 483 -9.36 -8.82 -11.37
N TYR A 484 -8.92 -9.24 -12.55
CA TYR A 484 -7.53 -9.53 -12.86
C TYR A 484 -7.32 -9.42 -14.37
N SER A 485 -6.07 -9.45 -14.84
CA SER A 485 -5.76 -9.57 -16.26
C SER A 485 -5.01 -10.85 -16.58
N VAL A 486 -5.30 -11.39 -17.76
CA VAL A 486 -4.59 -12.52 -18.36
C VAL A 486 -3.75 -12.00 -19.52
N SER A 487 -2.54 -12.54 -19.68
CA SER A 487 -1.67 -12.32 -20.84
C SER A 487 -1.33 -13.67 -21.48
N ASP A 488 -2.10 -14.06 -22.51
CA ASP A 488 -2.03 -15.39 -23.14
C ASP A 488 -2.50 -15.32 -24.62
N GLY A 489 -2.05 -14.29 -25.34
CA GLY A 489 -2.37 -14.07 -26.75
C GLY A 489 -3.84 -13.76 -27.00
N GLU A 490 -4.60 -14.69 -27.61
CA GLU A 490 -6.02 -14.47 -27.93
C GLU A 490 -6.89 -14.27 -26.68
N ARG A 491 -6.43 -14.77 -25.53
CA ARG A 491 -7.10 -14.60 -24.23
C ARG A 491 -6.67 -13.33 -23.49
N SER A 492 -5.76 -12.54 -24.04
CA SER A 492 -5.31 -11.33 -23.35
C SER A 492 -6.49 -10.38 -23.10
N GLY A 493 -6.63 -9.96 -21.85
CA GLY A 493 -7.77 -9.17 -21.43
C GLY A 493 -7.89 -8.98 -19.92
N VAL A 494 -8.80 -8.09 -19.54
CA VAL A 494 -9.28 -7.92 -18.17
C VAL A 494 -10.50 -8.80 -17.96
N TYR A 495 -10.48 -9.57 -16.87
CA TYR A 495 -11.49 -10.56 -16.53
C TYR A 495 -12.20 -10.24 -15.23
N LEU A 496 -13.49 -10.57 -15.18
CA LEU A 496 -14.27 -10.66 -13.96
C LEU A 496 -14.55 -12.12 -13.63
N ALA A 497 -14.44 -12.48 -12.36
CA ALA A 497 -14.90 -13.77 -11.85
C ALA A 497 -15.61 -13.58 -10.51
N ARG A 498 -16.66 -14.37 -10.24
CA ARG A 498 -17.32 -14.38 -8.94
C ARG A 498 -17.05 -15.69 -8.23
N LEU A 499 -16.38 -15.58 -7.08
CA LEU A 499 -16.11 -16.71 -6.22
C LEU A 499 -17.39 -17.08 -5.45
N PRO A 500 -17.69 -18.38 -5.28
CA PRO A 500 -18.90 -18.83 -4.61
C PRO A 500 -18.88 -18.40 -3.15
N GLN A 501 -19.99 -17.88 -2.61
CA GLN A 501 -20.01 -17.50 -1.20
C GLN A 501 -20.00 -18.74 -0.30
N GLN A 502 -18.97 -18.88 0.53
CA GLN A 502 -19.01 -19.82 1.65
C GLN A 502 -19.71 -19.18 2.86
N ALA A 503 -20.41 -19.97 3.66
CA ALA A 503 -21.04 -19.49 4.88
C ALA A 503 -19.98 -18.90 5.81
N ARG A 504 -20.09 -17.60 6.13
CA ARG A 504 -19.09 -16.86 6.91
C ARG A 504 -18.73 -17.59 8.20
N SER A 505 -17.51 -18.12 8.29
CA SER A 505 -16.94 -18.59 9.54
C SER A 505 -16.28 -17.42 10.26
N GLY A 506 -17.08 -16.59 10.95
CA GLY A 506 -16.56 -15.49 11.75
C GLY A 506 -16.24 -14.22 10.96
N VAL A 507 -16.16 -13.10 11.68
CA VAL A 507 -15.97 -11.77 11.10
C VAL A 507 -14.48 -11.55 10.86
N VAL A 508 -14.03 -11.65 9.61
CA VAL A 508 -12.75 -11.06 9.20
C VAL A 508 -12.93 -9.54 9.25
N LYS A 509 -12.51 -8.90 10.34
CA LYS A 509 -12.29 -7.44 10.31
C LYS A 509 -11.03 -7.22 9.48
N ARG A 510 -11.20 -6.69 8.27
CA ARG A 510 -10.10 -6.21 7.46
C ARG A 510 -9.45 -5.05 8.22
N ALA A 511 -8.38 -5.32 8.96
CA ALA A 511 -7.43 -4.28 9.34
C ALA A 511 -6.53 -4.09 8.12
N VAL A 512 -7.02 -3.29 7.18
CA VAL A 512 -6.17 -2.75 6.10
C VAL A 512 -5.05 -1.99 6.80
N GLY A 513 -3.80 -2.29 6.44
CA GLY A 513 -2.60 -1.61 6.90
C GLY A 513 -2.48 -0.14 6.47
N ASP A 514 -3.60 0.50 6.13
CA ASP A 514 -3.76 1.95 6.12
C ASP A 514 -4.78 2.28 7.21
N ASP A 515 -4.26 2.53 8.40
CA ASP A 515 -4.87 3.34 9.45
C ASP A 515 -6.33 3.07 9.88
N PHE A 516 -6.47 2.83 11.19
CA PHE A 516 -7.66 3.20 11.92
C PHE A 516 -7.90 4.72 11.81
N VAL A 517 -8.76 5.17 10.90
CA VAL A 517 -9.40 6.49 11.03
C VAL A 517 -10.64 6.31 11.89
N ARG A 518 -10.55 6.65 13.17
CA ARG A 518 -11.73 6.84 14.01
C ARG A 518 -12.42 8.12 13.54
N ARG A 519 -13.64 8.03 13.00
CA ARG A 519 -14.49 9.21 12.84
C ARG A 519 -14.89 9.76 14.22
N PRO A 520 -15.21 11.06 14.35
CA PRO A 520 -15.68 11.66 15.61
C PRO A 520 -16.93 11.01 16.22
N ASP A 521 -17.67 10.20 15.44
CA ASP A 521 -18.91 9.51 15.85
C ASP A 521 -18.70 8.08 16.38
N GLY A 522 -17.48 7.53 16.31
CA GLY A 522 -17.14 6.22 16.88
C GLY A 522 -17.57 4.99 16.07
N GLU A 523 -18.09 5.12 14.86
CA GLU A 523 -18.34 3.96 13.97
C GLU A 523 -17.08 3.55 13.18
N LEU A 524 -16.73 2.27 13.22
CA LEU A 524 -15.77 1.63 12.32
C LEU A 524 -16.46 1.31 11.00
N ARG A 525 -16.10 1.98 9.92
CA ARG A 525 -16.46 1.57 8.55
C ARG A 525 -15.20 1.48 7.69
N ALA A 526 -15.14 0.43 6.87
CA ALA A 526 -14.16 0.31 5.81
C ALA A 526 -14.36 1.46 4.80
N ARG A 527 -13.27 2.05 4.31
CA ARG A 527 -13.29 2.80 3.06
C ARG A 527 -13.43 1.84 1.90
#